data_AF-A0A7S8FDE6-F1
#
_entry.id   AF-A0A7S8FDE6-F1
#
_cell.length_a   1.000
_cell.length_b   1.000
_cell.length_c   1.000
_cell.angle_alpha   90.00
_cell.angle_beta   90.00
_cell.angle_gamma   90.00
#
_symmetry.space_group_name_H-M   'P 1'
#
loop_
_entity.id
_entity.type
_entity.pdbx_description
1 polymer ?
#
loop_
_entity_poly.entity_id
_entity_poly.type
_entity_poly.pdbx_seq_one_letter_code
_entity_poly.pdbx_strand_id
1 'polypeptide(L)' 'MRKATRKKETKAFSEAVGRALRRAAKAARKTAKMYGTPIYVWENGKVVAKKP' A
#
# COMPACT_ATOMS: atom_id res chain seq x y z
N MET A 1 -16.89 -28.59 6.25
CA MET A 1 -17.40 -27.19 6.22
C MET A 1 -16.47 -26.14 6.85
N ARG A 2 -15.88 -26.34 8.06
CA ARG A 2 -15.04 -25.32 8.76
C ARG A 2 -13.84 -24.74 7.97
N LYS A 3 -13.22 -25.51 7.07
CA LYS A 3 -12.04 -25.05 6.28
C LYS A 3 -12.41 -24.02 5.21
N ALA A 4 -13.62 -24.07 4.66
CA ALA A 4 -14.06 -23.17 3.59
C ALA A 4 -14.40 -21.77 4.13
N THR A 5 -15.07 -21.69 5.28
CA THR A 5 -15.34 -20.44 5.99
C THR A 5 -14.06 -19.72 6.40
N ARG A 6 -13.07 -20.45 6.96
CA ARG A 6 -11.76 -19.88 7.31
C ARG A 6 -11.04 -19.25 6.12
N LYS A 7 -11.06 -19.90 4.94
CA LYS A 7 -10.47 -19.35 3.71
C LYS A 7 -11.15 -18.06 3.24
N LYS A 8 -12.47 -17.95 3.43
CA LYS A 8 -13.23 -16.75 3.07
C LYS A 8 -12.89 -15.57 3.98
N GLU A 9 -12.76 -15.81 5.28
CA GLU A 9 -12.37 -14.80 6.27
C GLU A 9 -10.95 -14.27 6.02
N THR A 10 -9.97 -15.16 5.76
CA THR A 10 -8.60 -14.73 5.45
C THR A 10 -8.53 -13.92 4.16
N LYS A 11 -9.32 -14.29 3.13
CA LYS A 11 -9.42 -13.52 1.89
C LYS A 11 -9.98 -12.12 2.15
N ALA A 12 -11.11 -12.02 2.87
CA ALA A 12 -11.74 -10.75 3.18
C ALA A 12 -10.81 -9.82 4.00
N PHE A 13 -10.07 -10.40 4.95
CA PHE A 13 -9.06 -9.68 5.72
C PHE A 13 -7.94 -9.13 4.84
N SER A 14 -7.31 -9.96 4.01
CA SER A 14 -6.23 -9.53 3.10
C SER A 14 -6.70 -8.44 2.12
N GLU A 15 -7.94 -8.53 1.63
CA GLU A 15 -8.53 -7.50 0.79
C GLU A 15 -8.74 -6.18 1.53
N ALA A 16 -9.21 -6.24 2.78
CA ALA A 16 -9.39 -5.06 3.63
C ALA A 16 -8.05 -4.37 3.91
N VAL A 17 -7.02 -5.15 4.27
CA VAL A 17 -5.64 -4.66 4.44
C VAL A 17 -5.14 -4.00 3.16
N GLY A 18 -5.31 -4.67 2.01
CA GLY A 18 -4.91 -4.11 0.72
C GLY A 18 -5.60 -2.78 0.39
N ARG A 19 -6.90 -2.64 0.69
CA ARG A 19 -7.62 -1.36 0.54
C ARG A 19 -7.08 -0.28 1.47
N ALA A 20 -6.82 -0.61 2.73
CA ALA A 20 -6.28 0.33 3.72
C ALA A 20 -4.89 0.85 3.30
N LEU A 21 -3.99 -0.05 2.88
CA LEU A 21 -2.65 0.33 2.42
C LEU A 21 -2.68 1.24 1.20
N ARG A 22 -3.56 0.99 0.22
CA ARG A 22 -3.72 1.88 -0.96
C ARG A 22 -4.19 3.28 -0.55
N ARG A 23 -5.09 3.39 0.42
CA ARG A 23 -5.57 4.67 0.96
C ARG A 23 -4.45 5.41 1.68
N ALA A 24 -3.69 4.72 2.54
CA ALA A 24 -2.54 5.28 3.23
C ALA A 24 -1.48 5.81 2.23
N ALA A 25 -1.16 5.03 1.20
CA ALA A 25 -0.23 5.45 0.16
C ALA A 25 -0.71 6.72 -0.59
N LYS A 26 -2.02 6.85 -0.85
CA LYS A 26 -2.58 8.06 -1.46
C LYS A 26 -2.42 9.29 -0.57
N ALA A 27 -2.68 9.15 0.74
CA ALA A 27 -2.50 10.23 1.71
C ALA A 27 -1.02 10.65 1.81
N ALA A 28 -0.11 9.69 1.94
CA ALA A 28 1.33 9.94 2.00
C ALA A 28 1.83 10.71 0.76
N ARG A 29 1.41 10.30 -0.45
CA ARG A 29 1.74 11.01 -1.70
C ARG A 29 1.20 12.44 -1.72
N LYS A 30 -0.03 12.66 -1.26
CA LYS A 30 -0.62 14.00 -1.18
C LYS A 30 0.22 14.91 -0.27
N THR A 31 0.61 14.42 0.91
CA THR A 31 1.47 15.15 1.85
C THR A 31 2.86 15.40 1.27
N ALA A 32 3.48 14.38 0.69
CA ALA A 32 4.80 14.50 0.05
C ALA A 32 4.78 15.58 -1.05
N LYS A 33 3.73 15.61 -1.88
CA LYS A 33 3.57 16.62 -2.92
C LYS A 33 3.41 18.03 -2.36
N MET A 34 2.66 18.18 -1.27
CA MET A 34 2.44 19.47 -0.61
C MET A 34 3.75 20.10 -0.11
N TYR A 35 4.66 19.29 0.42
CA TYR A 35 5.93 19.75 0.99
C TYR A 35 7.13 19.55 0.05
N GLY A 36 6.91 19.15 -1.20
CA GLY A 36 7.99 18.85 -2.15
C GLY A 36 8.91 17.70 -1.71
N THR A 37 8.46 16.84 -0.81
CA THR A 37 9.23 15.71 -0.28
C THR A 37 9.31 14.58 -1.32
N PRO A 38 10.51 14.08 -1.67
CA PRO A 38 10.64 12.98 -2.61
C PRO A 38 10.11 11.65 -2.04
N ILE A 39 9.67 10.76 -2.92
CA ILE A 39 9.22 9.41 -2.56
C ILE A 39 10.29 8.42 -2.96
N TYR A 40 10.79 7.66 -1.98
CA TYR A 40 11.75 6.61 -2.23
C TYR A 40 11.04 5.30 -2.60
N VAL A 41 11.43 4.72 -3.72
CA VAL A 41 10.91 3.43 -4.21
C VAL A 41 12.06 2.51 -4.60
N TRP A 42 11.83 1.20 -4.45
CA TRP A 42 12.74 0.20 -5.00
C TRP A 42 12.41 -0.04 -6.47
N GLU A 43 13.35 0.25 -7.36
CA GLU A 43 13.19 0.11 -8.81
C GLU A 43 14.50 -0.41 -9.41
N ASN A 44 14.41 -1.47 -10.22
CA ASN A 44 15.56 -2.08 -10.90
C ASN A 44 16.73 -2.43 -9.94
N GLY A 45 16.43 -2.94 -8.75
CA GLY A 45 17.44 -3.39 -7.79
C GLY A 45 18.07 -2.30 -6.93
N LYS A 46 17.58 -1.06 -6.99
CA LYS A 46 18.09 0.07 -6.19
C LYS A 46 16.98 0.96 -5.65
N VAL A 47 17.30 1.72 -4.61
CA VAL A 47 16.41 2.78 -4.09
C VAL A 47 16.54 4.01 -4.97
N VAL A 48 15.41 4.53 -5.47
CA VAL A 48 15.32 5.71 -6.33
C VAL A 48 14.39 6.73 -5.69
N ALA A 49 14.80 8.00 -5.69
CA ALA A 49 13.94 9.12 -5.32
C ALA A 49 13.10 9.55 -6.52
N LYS A 50 11.77 9.47 -6.39
CA LYS A 50 10.81 9.99 -7.38
C LYS A 50 10.21 11.30 -6.90
N LYS A 51 9.94 12.20 -7.84
CA LYS A 51 9.14 13.39 -7.57
C LYS A 51 7.73 12.97 -7.12
N PRO A 52 7.17 13.63 -6.09
CA PRO A 52 5.89 13.27 -5.51
C PRO A 52 4.67 13.53 -6.43
#